data_AF-A0A816S6Q3-F1
#
_entry.id   AF-A0A816S6Q3-F1
#
_cell.length_a   1.000
_cell.length_b   1.000
_cell.length_c   1.000
_cell.angle_alpha   90.00
_cell.angle_beta   90.00
_cell.angle_gamma   90.00
#
_symmetry.space_group_name_H-M   'P 1'
#
loop_
_entity.id
_entity.type
_entity.pdbx_description
1 polymer ?
#
loop_
_entity_poly.entity_id
_entity_poly.type
_entity_poly.pdbx_seq_one_letter_code
_entity_poly.pdbx_strand_id
1 'polypeptide(L)'
;MKVKFSPVRNNNDRRGRNVRSRYVSDFEINGWASKHLGNHSGHTKTQRRSVRALLETGFEEGCSRLYFDIVKRPMDLSTIRDKVRKIEYRNREQFRHDVWQIQLNAHLYNNNGRNPGIQPLADQLLEICDYLLEDYGDQLAEAEKGIDR
;
A
#
# COMPACT_ATOMS: atom_id res chain seq x y z
N MET A 1 4.65 -26.73 -6.28
CA MET A 1 4.04 -27.08 -4.98
C MET A 1 2.84 -26.16 -4.75
N LYS A 2 1.62 -26.70 -4.60
CA LYS A 2 0.42 -25.91 -4.31
C LYS A 2 0.29 -25.76 -2.80
N VAL A 3 0.44 -24.54 -2.28
CA VAL A 3 0.13 -24.26 -0.86
C VAL A 3 -1.38 -24.09 -0.77
N LYS A 4 -2.05 -25.00 -0.05
CA LYS A 4 -3.47 -24.88 0.28
C LYS A 4 -3.57 -24.14 1.61
N PHE A 5 -4.22 -22.98 1.61
CA PHE A 5 -4.65 -22.32 2.84
C PHE A 5 -6.08 -22.76 3.15
N SER A 6 -6.27 -23.43 4.27
CA SER A 6 -7.59 -23.73 4.83
C SER A 6 -7.97 -22.63 5.82
N PRO A 7 -9.19 -22.07 5.76
CA PRO A 7 -9.63 -21.10 6.75
C PRO A 7 -9.94 -21.82 8.07
N VAL A 8 -9.22 -21.48 9.13
CA VAL A 8 -9.54 -21.89 10.49
C VAL A 8 -10.69 -21.00 10.99
N ARG A 9 -11.89 -21.59 11.13
CA ARG A 9 -13.02 -20.92 11.77
C ARG A 9 -12.83 -20.96 13.29
N ASN A 10 -12.67 -19.80 13.93
CA ASN A 10 -12.64 -19.68 15.38
C ASN A 10 -14.01 -19.21 15.90
N ASN A 11 -14.69 -20.07 16.65
CA ASN A 11 -16.01 -19.88 17.24
C ASN A 11 -15.95 -18.99 18.49
N ASN A 12 -15.55 -17.74 18.37
CA ASN A 12 -15.69 -16.77 19.47
C ASN A 12 -15.95 -15.36 18.92
N ASP A 13 -17.18 -15.18 18.45
CA ASP A 13 -17.78 -13.86 18.25
C ASP A 13 -18.51 -13.48 19.54
N ARG A 14 -17.98 -12.49 20.29
CA ARG A 14 -18.74 -11.42 20.99
C ARG A 14 -17.78 -10.29 21.37
N ARG A 15 -17.84 -9.19 20.63
CA ARG A 15 -17.50 -7.80 21.04
C ARG A 15 -16.18 -7.62 21.84
N GLY A 16 -15.13 -7.21 21.14
CA GLY A 16 -14.04 -6.45 21.76
C GLY A 16 -12.62 -6.91 21.40
N ARG A 17 -11.98 -6.12 20.53
CA ARG A 17 -10.52 -5.83 20.48
C ARG A 17 -9.55 -7.01 20.67
N ASN A 18 -9.00 -7.50 19.56
CA ASN A 18 -7.54 -7.54 19.35
C ASN A 18 -7.22 -7.68 17.85
N VAL A 19 -7.20 -6.55 17.12
CA VAL A 19 -6.81 -6.50 15.69
C VAL A 19 -5.32 -6.89 15.50
N ARG A 20 -4.55 -6.86 16.59
CA ARG A 20 -3.10 -7.11 16.59
C ARG A 20 -2.71 -8.60 16.50
N SER A 21 -3.64 -9.53 16.69
CA SER A 21 -3.30 -10.96 16.86
C SER A 21 -3.48 -11.81 15.60
N ARG A 22 -4.29 -11.38 14.61
CA ARG A 22 -4.61 -12.21 13.43
C ARG A 22 -3.76 -11.92 12.19
N TYR A 23 -3.00 -10.83 12.18
CA TYR A 23 -2.18 -10.41 11.03
C TYR A 23 -0.68 -10.26 11.36
N VAL A 24 -0.25 -10.77 12.51
CA VAL A 24 1.17 -11.06 12.71
C VAL A 24 1.42 -12.43 12.08
N SER A 25 1.80 -12.43 10.81
CA SER A 25 2.34 -13.63 10.17
C SER A 25 3.74 -13.91 10.73
N ASP A 26 4.20 -15.16 10.65
CA ASP A 26 5.55 -15.63 11.03
C ASP A 26 6.72 -14.82 10.41
N PHE A 27 6.43 -13.84 9.55
CA PHE A 27 7.34 -12.86 9.00
C PHE A 27 7.93 -11.90 10.05
N GLU A 28 7.24 -11.62 11.17
CA GLU A 28 7.80 -10.83 12.28
C GLU A 28 8.78 -11.64 13.15
N ILE A 29 8.74 -12.98 13.11
CA ILE A 29 9.56 -13.85 13.98
C ILE A 29 11.01 -13.99 13.48
N ASN A 30 11.29 -13.73 12.20
CA ASN A 30 12.60 -14.05 11.60
C ASN A 30 13.42 -12.85 11.11
N GLY A 31 13.37 -11.71 11.82
CA GLY A 31 14.58 -10.88 12.02
C GLY A 31 15.25 -10.25 10.80
N TRP A 32 14.51 -9.81 9.77
CA TRP A 32 15.13 -9.09 8.65
C TRP A 32 15.45 -7.60 8.95
N ALA A 33 14.96 -7.05 10.07
CA ALA A 33 15.22 -5.65 10.43
C ALA A 33 16.60 -5.39 11.09
N SER A 34 17.40 -6.44 11.37
CA SER A 34 18.64 -6.29 12.15
C SER A 34 19.94 -6.24 11.35
N LYS A 35 19.93 -6.28 10.00
CA LYS A 35 21.18 -6.42 9.22
C LYS A 35 21.72 -5.18 8.49
N HIS A 36 21.05 -4.02 8.48
CA HIS A 36 21.54 -2.88 7.68
C HIS A 36 21.55 -1.49 8.34
N LEU A 37 21.45 -1.38 9.67
CA LEU A 37 21.75 -0.12 10.35
C LEU A 37 23.18 -0.14 10.91
N GLY A 38 24.14 0.04 10.00
CA GLY A 38 25.52 0.36 10.34
C GLY A 38 25.67 1.84 10.70
N ASN A 39 26.32 2.09 11.84
CA ASN A 39 26.70 3.40 12.38
C ASN A 39 27.40 4.30 11.36
N HIS A 40 26.88 5.52 11.16
CA HIS A 40 27.71 6.68 10.87
C HIS A 40 27.19 7.92 11.62
N SER A 41 27.97 8.32 12.64
CA SER A 41 27.89 9.62 13.29
C SER A 41 28.52 10.67 12.37
N GLY A 42 27.81 11.77 12.10
CA GLY A 42 28.36 12.93 11.40
C GLY A 42 27.37 14.08 11.29
N HIS A 43 27.48 15.05 12.18
CA HIS A 43 26.79 16.35 12.07
C HIS A 43 27.29 17.11 10.83
N THR A 44 26.40 17.52 9.91
CA THR A 44 26.46 18.85 9.29
C THR A 44 25.05 19.36 8.98
N LYS A 45 24.75 20.57 9.45
CA LYS A 45 23.53 21.32 9.12
C LYS A 45 23.60 21.67 7.63
N THR A 46 22.77 21.06 6.79
CA THR A 46 22.61 21.48 5.39
C THR A 46 21.18 21.93 5.18
N GLN A 47 21.05 23.19 4.75
CA GLN A 47 19.82 23.91 4.46
C GLN A 47 18.77 23.04 3.75
N ARG A 48 17.51 23.16 4.17
CA ARG A 48 16.35 22.66 3.44
C ARG A 48 16.33 23.26 2.03
N ARG A 49 17.00 22.59 1.08
CA ARG A 49 16.81 22.86 -0.34
C ARG A 49 15.41 22.41 -0.70
N SER A 50 14.62 23.32 -1.29
CA SER A 50 13.29 23.01 -1.81
C SER A 50 13.36 21.84 -2.78
N VAL A 51 12.32 21.01 -2.84
CA VAL A 51 12.20 19.89 -3.79
C VAL A 51 12.49 20.34 -5.24
N ARG A 52 12.16 21.60 -5.59
CA ARG A 52 12.50 22.22 -6.87
C ARG A 52 14.01 22.32 -7.15
N ALA A 53 14.82 22.62 -6.13
CA ALA A 53 16.27 22.78 -6.27
C ALA A 53 17.02 21.43 -6.37
N LEU A 54 16.36 20.33 -5.99
CA LEU A 54 16.88 18.97 -6.18
C LEU A 54 16.63 18.45 -7.60
N LEU A 55 15.64 18.99 -8.30
CA LEU A 55 15.33 18.64 -9.69
C LEU A 55 16.23 19.34 -10.71
N GLU A 56 16.88 20.44 -10.33
CA GLU A 56 17.78 21.22 -11.22
C GLU A 56 19.23 20.72 -11.21
N THR A 57 19.62 19.93 -10.20
CA THR A 57 20.92 19.24 -10.19
C THR A 57 20.77 17.87 -10.86
N GLY A 58 21.31 17.75 -12.08
CA GLY A 58 21.30 16.54 -12.89
C GLY A 58 21.85 15.31 -12.16
N PHE A 59 20.95 14.58 -11.50
CA PHE A 59 21.17 13.26 -10.94
C PHE A 59 20.39 12.29 -11.82
N GLU A 60 21.13 11.53 -12.62
CA GLU A 60 20.73 10.43 -13.51
C GLU A 60 19.22 10.18 -13.63
N GLU A 61 18.61 10.68 -14.71
CA GLU A 61 17.24 10.37 -15.12
C GLU A 61 17.04 8.93 -15.62
N GLY A 62 17.79 7.96 -15.09
CA GLY A 62 17.72 6.56 -15.50
C GLY A 62 16.58 5.78 -14.84
N CYS A 63 16.18 6.14 -13.62
CA CYS A 63 15.25 5.31 -12.85
C CYS A 63 13.77 5.70 -13.01
N SER A 64 13.47 6.95 -13.36
CA SER A 64 12.09 7.43 -13.51
C SER A 64 11.50 7.18 -14.90
N ARG A 65 12.33 7.16 -15.95
CA ARG A 65 11.84 6.97 -17.33
C ARG A 65 11.28 5.55 -17.54
N LEU A 66 11.94 4.54 -16.97
CA LEU A 66 11.53 3.13 -17.13
C LEU A 66 10.19 2.77 -16.46
N TYR A 67 9.78 3.48 -15.40
CA TYR A 67 8.50 3.17 -14.72
C TYR A 67 7.30 3.64 -15.55
N PHE A 68 7.29 4.89 -16.00
CA PHE A 68 6.18 5.46 -16.77
C PHE A 68 6.10 4.92 -18.22
N ASP A 69 7.19 4.32 -18.72
CA ASP A 69 7.18 3.56 -19.97
C ASP A 69 6.39 2.26 -19.86
N ILE A 70 6.32 1.66 -18.67
CA ILE A 70 5.62 0.40 -18.41
C ILE A 70 4.22 0.67 -17.83
N VAL A 71 4.16 1.49 -16.77
CA VAL A 71 2.93 1.81 -16.03
C VAL A 71 2.27 3.06 -16.60
N LYS A 72 1.10 2.89 -17.23
CA LYS A 72 0.36 3.98 -17.89
C LYS A 72 -0.59 4.75 -16.97
N ARG A 73 -0.97 4.14 -15.85
CA ARG A 73 -1.88 4.72 -14.85
C ARG A 73 -1.23 4.62 -13.47
N PRO A 74 -0.30 5.53 -13.13
CA PRO A 74 0.33 5.51 -11.82
C PRO A 74 -0.73 5.73 -10.72
N MET A 75 -0.56 5.02 -9.61
CA MET A 75 -1.37 5.17 -8.40
C MET A 75 -0.51 4.79 -7.20
N ASP A 76 -0.73 5.46 -6.08
CA ASP A 76 -0.01 5.24 -4.83
C ASP A 76 -0.86 5.68 -3.62
N LEU A 77 -0.49 5.24 -2.42
CA LEU A 77 -1.25 5.50 -1.20
C LEU A 77 -1.31 6.99 -0.80
N SER A 78 -0.31 7.80 -1.20
CA SER A 78 -0.36 9.25 -0.95
C SER A 78 -1.40 9.91 -1.85
N THR A 79 -1.44 9.53 -3.13
CA THR A 79 -2.49 9.96 -4.06
C THR A 79 -3.87 9.55 -3.56
N ILE A 80 -4.07 8.28 -3.16
CA ILE A 80 -5.34 7.80 -2.60
C ILE A 80 -5.73 8.61 -1.35
N ARG A 81 -4.79 8.83 -0.42
CA ARG A 81 -5.03 9.65 0.78
C ARG A 81 -5.49 11.06 0.42
N ASP A 82 -4.87 11.67 -0.58
CA ASP A 82 -5.22 13.03 -1.01
C ASP A 82 -6.60 13.06 -1.69
N LYS A 83 -6.95 12.04 -2.48
CA LYS A 83 -8.29 11.87 -3.06
C LYS A 83 -9.38 11.68 -1.98
N VAL A 84 -9.09 10.91 -0.92
CA VAL A 84 -9.99 10.77 0.25
C VAL A 84 -10.21 12.13 0.92
N ARG A 85 -9.13 12.89 1.19
CA ARG A 85 -9.23 14.21 1.84
C ARG A 85 -10.03 15.23 1.02
N LYS A 86 -9.99 15.10 -0.30
CA LYS A 86 -10.75 15.94 -1.23
C LYS A 86 -12.16 15.42 -1.53
N ILE A 87 -12.58 14.32 -0.90
CA ILE A 87 -13.89 13.69 -1.10
C ILE A 87 -14.12 13.36 -2.60
N GLU A 88 -13.06 12.88 -3.28
CA GLU A 88 -13.15 12.54 -4.72
C GLU A 88 -13.81 11.18 -4.97
N TYR A 89 -13.87 10.31 -3.96
CA TYR A 89 -14.51 9.01 -4.05
C TYR A 89 -15.98 9.12 -3.65
N ARG A 90 -16.88 8.81 -4.59
CA ARG A 90 -18.33 8.79 -4.32
C ARG A 90 -18.79 7.52 -3.62
N ASN A 91 -18.06 6.44 -3.84
CA ASN A 91 -18.32 5.15 -3.24
C ASN A 91 -17.02 4.39 -3.01
N ARG A 92 -17.11 3.37 -2.16
CA ARG A 92 -16.00 2.50 -1.79
C ARG A 92 -15.40 1.77 -2.99
N GLU A 93 -16.17 1.57 -4.07
CA GLU A 93 -15.66 0.84 -5.24
C GLU A 93 -14.68 1.67 -6.05
N GLN A 94 -14.86 2.99 -6.09
CA GLN A 94 -13.87 3.90 -6.68
C GLN A 94 -12.58 3.92 -5.85
N PHE A 95 -12.68 3.88 -4.52
CA PHE A 95 -11.52 3.77 -3.63
C PHE A 95 -10.79 2.43 -3.84
N ARG A 96 -11.54 1.32 -3.80
CA ARG A 96 -11.03 -0.04 -4.03
C ARG A 96 -10.34 -0.15 -5.39
N HIS A 97 -10.92 0.44 -6.44
CA HIS A 97 -10.36 0.42 -7.78
C HIS A 97 -8.95 1.04 -7.82
N ASP A 98 -8.71 2.12 -7.08
CA ASP A 98 -7.37 2.73 -7.03
C ASP A 98 -6.37 1.88 -6.22
N VAL A 99 -6.83 1.19 -5.16
CA VAL A 99 -5.99 0.20 -4.45
C VAL A 99 -5.64 -0.96 -5.37
N TRP A 100 -6.61 -1.45 -6.16
CA TRP A 100 -6.37 -2.46 -7.20
C TRP A 100 -5.39 -1.96 -8.27
N GLN A 101 -5.45 -0.68 -8.66
CA GLN A 101 -4.49 -0.10 -9.62
C GLN A 101 -3.05 -0.16 -9.08
N ILE A 102 -2.83 0.00 -7.77
CA ILE A 102 -1.51 -0.20 -7.13
C ILE A 102 -1.05 -1.65 -7.30
N GLN A 103 -1.91 -2.61 -7.00
CA GLN A 103 -1.63 -4.04 -7.17
C GLN A 103 -1.30 -4.39 -8.63
N LEU A 104 -2.11 -3.92 -9.58
CA LEU A 104 -1.89 -4.14 -11.00
C LEU A 104 -0.54 -3.56 -11.46
N ASN A 105 -0.22 -2.34 -11.04
CA ASN A 105 1.05 -1.70 -11.39
C ASN A 105 2.26 -2.42 -10.79
N ALA A 106 2.11 -2.93 -9.56
CA ALA A 106 3.13 -3.71 -8.88
C ALA A 106 3.45 -4.99 -9.66
N HIS A 107 2.42 -5.74 -10.11
CA HIS A 107 2.62 -6.92 -10.96
C HIS A 107 3.21 -6.56 -12.32
N LEU A 108 2.67 -5.54 -12.98
CA LEU A 108 3.12 -5.14 -14.32
C LEU A 108 4.60 -4.73 -14.34
N TYR A 109 5.02 -3.91 -13.38
CA TYR A 109 6.40 -3.41 -13.35
C TYR A 109 7.42 -4.46 -12.88
N ASN A 110 7.00 -5.39 -12.01
CA ASN A 110 7.88 -6.37 -11.38
C ASN A 110 7.75 -7.80 -11.96
N ASN A 111 7.01 -7.99 -13.06
CA ASN A 111 6.75 -9.30 -13.66
C ASN A 111 8.00 -10.09 -14.10
N ASN A 112 9.13 -9.42 -14.26
CA ASN A 112 10.43 -10.00 -14.61
C ASN A 112 11.27 -10.40 -13.39
N GLY A 113 10.70 -10.35 -12.18
CA GLY A 113 11.38 -10.75 -10.95
C GLY A 113 12.32 -9.69 -10.36
N ARG A 114 12.25 -8.42 -10.81
CA ARG A 114 13.05 -7.30 -10.24
C ARG A 114 12.95 -7.21 -8.72
N ASN A 115 11.72 -7.29 -8.20
CA ASN A 115 11.42 -7.16 -6.77
C ASN A 115 10.38 -8.20 -6.36
N PRO A 116 10.78 -9.45 -6.10
CA PRO A 116 9.84 -10.56 -5.88
C PRO A 116 8.97 -10.38 -4.64
N GLY A 117 9.38 -9.56 -3.66
CA GLY A 117 8.59 -9.26 -2.46
C GLY A 117 7.47 -8.23 -2.66
N ILE A 118 7.50 -7.44 -3.73
CA ILE A 118 6.52 -6.35 -3.93
C ILE A 118 5.15 -6.92 -4.36
N GLN A 119 5.13 -7.92 -5.24
CA GLN A 119 3.89 -8.51 -5.74
C GLN A 119 3.03 -9.11 -4.61
N PRO A 120 3.57 -9.99 -3.74
CA PRO A 120 2.80 -10.53 -2.61
C PRO A 120 2.34 -9.45 -1.62
N LEU A 121 3.15 -8.42 -1.39
CA LEU A 121 2.76 -7.32 -0.51
C LEU A 121 1.59 -6.51 -1.10
N ALA A 122 1.59 -6.27 -2.40
CA ALA A 122 0.51 -5.58 -3.08
C ALA A 122 -0.77 -6.42 -3.11
N ASP A 123 -0.65 -7.75 -3.21
CA ASP A 123 -1.78 -8.68 -3.07
C ASP A 123 -2.39 -8.60 -1.66
N GLN A 124 -1.54 -8.62 -0.62
CA GLN A 124 -1.99 -8.46 0.78
C GLN A 124 -2.66 -7.09 1.02
N LEU A 125 -2.15 -6.02 0.41
CA LEU A 125 -2.77 -4.70 0.51
C LEU A 125 -4.21 -4.71 -0.01
N LEU A 126 -4.45 -5.33 -1.16
CA LEU A 126 -5.80 -5.42 -1.73
C LEU A 126 -6.70 -6.35 -0.91
N GLU A 127 -6.17 -7.47 -0.41
CA GLU A 127 -6.94 -8.39 0.45
C GLU A 127 -7.40 -7.70 1.75
N ILE A 128 -6.51 -6.96 2.42
CA ILE A 128 -6.87 -6.19 3.61
C ILE A 128 -7.88 -5.10 3.28
N CYS A 129 -7.73 -4.43 2.13
CA CYS A 129 -8.70 -3.45 1.65
C CYS A 129 -10.09 -4.08 1.50
N ASP A 130 -10.20 -5.20 0.80
CA ASP A 130 -11.46 -5.90 0.55
C ASP A 130 -12.12 -6.32 1.87
N TYR A 131 -11.35 -6.90 2.79
CA TYR A 131 -11.83 -7.28 4.12
C TYR A 131 -12.38 -6.07 4.89
N LEU A 132 -11.68 -4.94 4.91
CA LEU A 132 -12.13 -3.75 5.64
C LEU A 132 -13.37 -3.11 4.97
N LEU A 133 -13.44 -3.10 3.64
CA LEU A 133 -14.61 -2.56 2.94
C LEU A 133 -15.87 -3.39 3.21
N GLU A 134 -15.73 -4.70 3.41
CA GLU A 134 -16.80 -5.60 3.82
C GLU A 134 -17.17 -5.41 5.31
N ASP A 135 -16.18 -5.37 6.21
CA ASP A 135 -16.40 -5.22 7.67
C ASP A 135 -17.08 -3.88 8.02
N TYR A 136 -16.76 -2.81 7.30
CA TYR A 136 -17.40 -1.49 7.43
C TYR A 136 -18.58 -1.30 6.46
N GLY A 137 -19.10 -2.39 5.89
CA GLY A 137 -20.13 -2.48 4.87
C GLY A 137 -21.29 -1.48 5.03
N ASP A 138 -21.99 -1.61 6.16
CA ASP A 138 -23.19 -0.85 6.48
C ASP A 138 -22.90 0.63 6.72
N GLN A 139 -21.82 0.95 7.43
CA GLN A 139 -21.44 2.33 7.76
C GLN A 139 -21.09 3.11 6.50
N LEU A 140 -20.34 2.48 5.59
CA LEU A 140 -20.02 3.05 4.30
C LEU A 140 -21.28 3.23 3.45
N ALA A 141 -22.25 2.31 3.52
CA ALA A 141 -23.47 2.39 2.70
C ALA A 141 -24.34 3.58 3.10
N GLU A 142 -24.46 3.85 4.41
CA GLU A 142 -25.14 5.05 4.90
C GLU A 142 -24.39 6.34 4.54
N ALA A 143 -23.06 6.33 4.62
CA ALA A 143 -22.26 7.50 4.24
C ALA A 143 -22.36 7.81 2.73
N GLU A 144 -22.37 6.78 1.88
CA GLU A 144 -22.47 6.89 0.41
C GLU A 144 -23.79 7.53 -0.04
N LYS A 145 -24.91 7.22 0.64
CA LYS A 145 -26.22 7.86 0.39
C LYS A 145 -26.18 9.38 0.56
N GLY A 146 -25.27 9.90 1.41
CA GLY A 146 -25.14 11.32 1.68
C GLY A 146 -24.35 12.11 0.62
N ILE A 147 -23.60 11.43 -0.25
CA ILE A 147 -22.68 12.05 -1.21
C ILE A 147 -23.38 12.40 -2.55
N ASP A 148 -24.54 11.80 -2.83
CA ASP A 148 -25.28 11.96 -4.09
C ASP A 148 -26.18 13.23 -4.13
N ARG A 149 -25.70 14.35 -3.55
CA ARG A 149 -26.42 15.64 -3.50
C ARG A 149 -25.65 16.79 -4.14
#